data_AF-A0AAV4CIW1-F1
#
_entry.id   AF-A0AAV4CIW1-F1
#
_cell.length_a   1.000
_cell.length_b   1.000
_cell.length_c   1.000
_cell.angle_alpha   90.00
_cell.angle_beta   90.00
_cell.angle_gamma   90.00
#
_symmetry.space_group_name_H-M   'P 1'
#
loop_
_entity.id
_entity.type
_entity.pdbx_description
1 polymer ?
#
loop_
_entity_poly.entity_id
_entity_poly.type
_entity_poly.pdbx_seq_one_letter_code
_entity_poly.pdbx_strand_id
1 'polypeptide(L)'
;MDKILQLSVPVKKKKVCSPLCLVNYYRHFIANFASISAPLSDLLRKGIPEKVQWTPRCDQSLAEIKRLFSSPPILIIPDMQETFFVRSDASDFNIGAVLLQDRYETLMPCRYASRKLLSRESRYSAIEREALALVFVVTQFHRYLTFKHFILQADHKPLSYLRAGFPKNARLKRWALALQEFSFQVVHIPESENVYADVLSRLC
;
A
#
# COMPACT_ATOMS: atom_id res chain seq x y z
N MET A 1 -20.40 10.40 -0.33
CA MET A 1 -19.35 11.37 -0.76
C MET A 1 -19.49 12.69 0.00
N ASP A 2 -20.69 13.29 0.05
CA ASP A 2 -20.91 14.66 0.59
C ASP A 2 -20.47 14.88 2.04
N LYS A 3 -20.59 13.87 2.91
CA LYS A 3 -20.12 13.94 4.30
C LYS A 3 -18.60 14.10 4.44
N ILE A 4 -17.81 13.69 3.45
CA ILE A 4 -16.33 13.83 3.44
C ILE A 4 -15.95 15.25 2.98
N LEU A 5 -16.66 15.77 1.98
CA LEU A 5 -16.43 17.11 1.42
C LEU A 5 -16.78 18.22 2.42
N GLN A 6 -17.80 17.99 3.26
CA GLN A 6 -18.27 18.93 4.29
C GLN A 6 -17.53 18.84 5.63
N LEU A 7 -16.41 18.13 5.71
CA LEU A 7 -15.63 18.04 6.95
C LEU A 7 -15.04 19.40 7.35
N SER A 8 -15.52 19.94 8.47
CA SER A 8 -14.96 21.08 9.20
C SER A 8 -13.83 20.64 10.13
N VAL A 9 -12.87 21.54 10.40
CA VAL A 9 -11.74 21.33 11.32
C VAL A 9 -12.22 20.77 12.67
N PRO A 10 -11.95 19.49 13.00
CA PRO A 10 -12.51 18.87 14.19
C PRO A 10 -11.72 19.25 15.46
N VAL A 11 -12.41 19.79 16.46
CA VAL A 11 -11.82 20.16 17.76
C VAL A 11 -11.63 18.95 18.71
N LYS A 12 -12.34 17.84 18.45
CA LYS A 12 -12.37 16.64 19.31
C LYS A 12 -12.02 15.37 18.52
N LYS A 13 -11.27 14.45 19.13
CA LYS A 13 -10.88 13.16 18.55
C LYS A 13 -12.03 12.36 17.93
N LYS A 14 -13.19 12.29 18.59
CA LYS A 14 -14.37 11.56 18.07
C LYS A 14 -14.87 12.10 16.73
N LYS A 15 -14.76 13.42 16.50
CA LYS A 15 -15.17 14.05 15.23
C LYS A 15 -14.18 13.81 14.09
N VAL A 16 -12.90 13.51 14.40
CA VAL A 16 -11.90 13.07 13.41
C VAL A 16 -12.08 11.58 13.07
N CYS A 17 -12.45 10.76 14.05
CA CYS A 17 -12.50 9.29 13.90
C CYS A 17 -13.56 8.82 12.89
N SER A 18 -14.81 9.29 13.01
CA SER A 18 -15.90 8.89 12.11
C SER A 18 -15.62 9.11 10.61
N PRO A 19 -15.17 10.30 10.18
CA PRO A 19 -14.82 10.51 8.78
C PRO A 19 -13.58 9.73 8.37
N LEU A 20 -12.56 9.61 9.23
CA LEU A 20 -11.37 8.82 8.90
C LEU A 20 -11.73 7.35 8.66
N CYS A 21 -12.66 6.78 9.43
CA CYS A 21 -13.16 5.42 9.18
C CYS A 21 -13.79 5.28 7.79
N LEU A 22 -14.59 6.26 7.38
CA LEU A 22 -15.21 6.27 6.05
C LEU A 22 -14.17 6.43 4.94
N VAL A 23 -13.22 7.36 5.10
CA VAL A 23 -12.15 7.56 4.13
C VAL A 23 -11.26 6.30 4.03
N ASN A 24 -10.98 5.64 5.15
CA ASN A 24 -10.21 4.41 5.21
C ASN A 24 -10.90 3.22 4.51
N TYR A 25 -12.23 3.23 4.37
CA TYR A 25 -12.95 2.26 3.53
C TYR A 25 -12.50 2.36 2.06
N TYR A 26 -12.28 3.57 1.57
CA TYR A 26 -11.87 3.84 0.19
C TYR A 26 -10.36 3.82 -0.03
N ARG A 27 -9.56 3.44 0.98
CA ARG A 27 -8.09 3.38 0.87
C ARG A 27 -7.56 2.56 -0.30
N HIS A 28 -8.34 1.59 -0.76
CA HIS A 28 -7.98 0.71 -1.87
C HIS A 28 -8.16 1.36 -3.23
N PHE A 29 -8.87 2.49 -3.28
CA PHE A 29 -9.09 3.28 -4.48
C PHE A 29 -8.10 4.44 -4.66
N ILE A 30 -7.28 4.70 -3.63
CA ILE A 30 -6.42 5.88 -3.56
C ILE A 30 -4.97 5.43 -3.47
N ALA A 31 -4.16 5.90 -4.43
CA ALA A 31 -2.72 5.75 -4.33
C ALA A 31 -2.20 6.53 -3.11
N ASN A 32 -1.31 5.89 -2.35
CA ASN A 32 -0.56 6.43 -1.22
C ASN A 32 -1.44 6.90 -0.05
N PHE A 33 -2.59 6.25 0.11
CA PHE A 33 -3.54 6.58 1.17
C PHE A 33 -2.90 6.56 2.56
N ALA A 34 -1.98 5.63 2.84
CA ALA A 34 -1.32 5.54 4.14
C ALA A 34 -0.49 6.78 4.49
N SER A 35 0.25 7.35 3.52
CA SER A 35 1.03 8.57 3.75
C SER A 35 0.11 9.79 3.86
N ILE A 36 -0.86 9.91 2.94
CA ILE A 36 -1.83 11.02 2.94
C ILE A 36 -2.61 11.07 4.26
N SER A 37 -3.06 9.92 4.76
CA SER A 37 -3.84 9.81 6.01
C SER A 37 -2.98 9.73 7.27
N ALA A 38 -1.65 9.70 7.16
CA ALA A 38 -0.75 9.58 8.31
C ALA A 38 -0.90 10.72 9.33
N PRO A 39 -0.96 12.01 8.92
CA PRO A 39 -1.13 13.11 9.87
C PRO A 39 -2.42 12.99 10.67
N LEU A 40 -3.51 12.56 10.03
CA LEU A 40 -4.81 12.39 10.68
C LEU A 40 -4.88 11.15 11.57
N SER A 41 -4.24 10.06 11.14
CA SER A 41 -4.13 8.81 11.91
C SER A 41 -3.27 9.01 13.16
N ASP A 42 -2.24 9.83 13.07
CA ASP A 42 -1.37 10.16 14.19
C ASP A 42 -2.14 10.90 15.29
N LEU A 43 -3.11 11.75 14.97
CA LEU A 43 -4.00 12.41 15.95
C LEU A 43 -4.89 11.42 16.74
N LEU A 44 -5.13 10.22 16.20
CA LEU A 44 -5.98 9.20 16.81
C LEU A 44 -5.20 8.18 17.67
N ARG A 45 -3.88 8.29 17.78
CA ARG A 45 -3.07 7.36 18.57
C ARG A 45 -3.45 7.38 20.06
N LYS A 46 -3.34 6.21 20.69
CA LYS A 46 -3.45 6.02 22.14
C LYS A 46 -2.34 6.85 22.83
N GLY A 47 -2.70 7.66 23.83
CA GLY A 47 -1.77 8.53 24.56
C GLY A 47 -1.83 10.02 24.20
N ILE A 48 -2.54 10.41 23.13
CA ILE A 48 -2.73 11.82 22.78
C ILE A 48 -3.93 12.42 23.55
N PRO A 49 -3.94 13.70 23.95
CA PRO A 49 -5.07 14.34 24.62
C PRO A 49 -6.37 14.32 23.80
N GLU A 50 -7.56 14.39 24.43
CA GLU A 50 -8.84 14.47 23.72
C GLU A 50 -9.00 15.74 22.87
N LYS A 51 -8.31 16.82 23.28
CA LYS A 51 -8.09 18.02 22.47
C LYS A 51 -7.03 17.72 21.43
N VAL A 52 -7.45 17.74 20.17
CA VAL A 52 -6.58 17.52 19.03
C VAL A 52 -5.82 18.81 18.73
N GLN A 53 -4.49 18.77 18.72
CA GLN A 53 -3.69 19.85 18.16
C GLN A 53 -3.70 19.72 16.64
N TRP A 54 -4.55 20.51 16.01
CA TRP A 54 -4.65 20.55 14.55
C TRP A 54 -3.44 21.30 13.99
N THR A 55 -2.64 20.62 13.17
CA THR A 55 -1.45 21.20 12.55
C THR A 55 -1.72 21.56 11.08
N PRO A 56 -0.95 22.47 10.46
CA PRO A 56 -1.09 22.78 9.04
C PRO A 56 -0.96 21.54 8.11
N ARG A 57 -0.19 20.53 8.55
CA ARG A 57 -0.07 19.24 7.86
C ARG A 57 -1.39 18.46 7.83
N CYS A 58 -2.24 18.62 8.84
CA CYS A 58 -3.58 18.01 8.89
C CYS A 58 -4.53 18.67 7.89
N ASP A 59 -4.44 20.00 7.70
CA ASP A 59 -5.23 20.71 6.69
C ASP A 59 -4.86 20.28 5.28
N GLN A 60 -3.56 20.19 4.98
CA GLN A 60 -3.07 19.71 3.69
C GLN A 60 -3.54 18.29 3.39
N SER A 61 -3.43 17.39 4.38
CA SER A 61 -3.92 16.01 4.29
C SER A 61 -5.43 15.95 4.00
N LEU A 62 -6.23 16.75 4.72
CA LEU A 62 -7.68 16.78 4.54
C LEU A 62 -8.08 17.36 3.18
N ALA A 63 -7.42 18.43 2.73
CA ALA A 63 -7.65 19.03 1.42
C ALA A 63 -7.32 18.05 0.28
N GLU A 64 -6.21 17.32 0.40
CA GLU A 64 -5.80 16.32 -0.58
C GLU A 64 -6.78 15.15 -0.65
N ILE A 65 -7.27 14.67 0.51
CA ILE A 65 -8.33 13.66 0.55
C ILE A 65 -9.59 14.18 -0.17
N LYS A 66 -10.02 15.42 0.08
CA LYS A 66 -11.20 15.98 -0.61
C LYS A 66 -11.00 16.07 -2.12
N ARG A 67 -9.79 16.45 -2.56
CA ARG A 67 -9.43 16.49 -3.99
C ARG A 67 -9.53 15.12 -4.63
N LEU A 68 -8.95 14.10 -4.01
CA LEU A 68 -8.93 12.72 -4.51
C LEU A 68 -10.33 12.09 -4.61
N PHE A 69 -11.22 12.43 -3.69
CA PHE A 69 -12.62 12.00 -3.73
C PHE A 69 -13.47 12.77 -4.75
N SER A 70 -13.01 13.92 -5.21
CA SER A 70 -13.68 14.74 -6.23
C SER A 70 -13.27 14.36 -7.66
N SER A 71 -12.11 13.70 -7.81
CA SER A 71 -11.65 13.16 -9.10
C SER A 71 -12.12 11.72 -9.30
N PRO A 72 -12.54 11.33 -10.51
CA PRO A 72 -12.85 9.93 -10.81
C PRO A 72 -11.59 9.06 -10.62
N PRO A 73 -11.69 7.90 -9.95
CA PRO A 73 -10.55 7.00 -9.80
C PRO A 73 -10.20 6.39 -11.15
N ILE A 74 -8.91 6.33 -11.48
CA ILE A 74 -8.38 5.69 -12.72
C ILE A 74 -8.31 4.16 -12.53
N LEU A 75 -9.24 3.59 -11.76
CA LEU A 75 -9.25 2.17 -11.44
C LEU A 75 -10.17 1.40 -12.35
N ILE A 76 -9.67 0.28 -12.86
CA ILE A 76 -10.45 -0.66 -13.66
C ILE A 76 -11.06 -1.75 -12.77
N ILE A 77 -12.17 -2.32 -13.24
CA ILE A 77 -12.77 -3.49 -12.60
C ILE A 77 -11.86 -4.69 -12.89
N PRO A 78 -11.40 -5.43 -11.86
CA PRO A 78 -10.55 -6.58 -12.05
C PRO A 78 -11.32 -7.70 -12.75
N ASP A 79 -10.75 -8.23 -13.83
CA ASP A 79 -11.26 -9.40 -14.53
C ASP A 79 -10.55 -10.64 -13.99
N MET A 80 -11.31 -11.57 -13.42
CA MET A 80 -10.76 -12.79 -12.86
C MET A 80 -10.33 -13.82 -13.91
N GLN A 81 -10.46 -13.55 -15.21
CA GLN A 81 -9.93 -14.43 -16.27
C GLN A 81 -8.54 -14.00 -16.72
N GLU A 82 -8.23 -12.72 -16.57
CA GLU A 82 -6.98 -12.11 -17.04
C GLU A 82 -5.82 -12.29 -16.05
N THR A 83 -4.60 -12.12 -16.59
CA THR A 83 -3.37 -12.18 -15.79
C THR A 83 -3.25 -10.94 -14.90
N PHE A 84 -2.92 -11.14 -13.64
CA PHE A 84 -2.61 -10.05 -12.72
C PHE A 84 -1.12 -9.71 -12.75
N PHE A 85 -0.85 -8.42 -12.75
CA PHE A 85 0.47 -7.86 -12.52
C PHE A 85 0.47 -7.19 -11.16
N VAL A 86 1.55 -7.34 -10.41
CA VAL A 86 1.68 -6.73 -9.10
C VAL A 86 2.99 -5.98 -9.03
N ARG A 87 2.94 -4.72 -8.62
CA ARG A 87 4.12 -3.95 -8.24
C ARG A 87 4.10 -3.70 -6.75
N SER A 88 5.26 -3.79 -6.13
CA SER A 88 5.44 -3.51 -4.71
C SER A 88 6.73 -2.76 -4.48
N ASP A 89 6.71 -1.91 -3.47
CA ASP A 89 7.89 -1.18 -3.03
C ASP A 89 7.83 -0.90 -1.52
N ALA A 90 8.99 -0.84 -0.90
CA ALA A 90 9.16 -0.61 0.52
C ALA A 90 10.23 0.46 0.78
N SER A 91 9.80 1.56 1.39
CA SER A 91 10.71 2.59 1.90
C SER A 91 11.08 2.33 3.36
N ASP A 92 11.84 3.26 3.95
CA ASP A 92 12.18 3.21 5.37
C ASP A 92 10.96 3.30 6.30
N PHE A 93 9.86 3.88 5.82
CA PHE A 93 8.70 4.23 6.64
C PHE A 93 7.41 3.56 6.19
N ASN A 94 7.25 3.28 4.89
CA ASN A 94 6.00 2.81 4.32
C ASN A 94 6.23 1.63 3.38
N ILE A 95 5.16 0.89 3.15
CA ILE A 95 5.12 -0.20 2.19
C ILE A 95 3.90 -0.01 1.30
N GLY A 96 4.12 -0.14 0.00
CA GLY A 96 3.15 0.10 -1.04
C GLY A 96 3.06 -1.08 -2.00
N ALA A 97 1.86 -1.32 -2.51
CA ALA A 97 1.60 -2.30 -3.54
C ALA A 97 0.42 -1.87 -4.41
N VAL A 98 0.47 -2.26 -5.68
CA VAL A 98 -0.61 -2.05 -6.64
C VAL A 98 -0.86 -3.35 -7.41
N LEU A 99 -2.13 -3.71 -7.49
CA LEU A 99 -2.64 -4.75 -8.37
C LEU A 99 -3.01 -4.10 -9.69
N LEU A 100 -2.45 -4.60 -10.79
CA LEU A 100 -2.57 -4.09 -12.14
C LEU A 100 -3.12 -5.19 -13.05
N GLN A 101 -3.81 -4.79 -14.11
CA GLN A 101 -4.13 -5.66 -15.23
C GLN A 101 -3.88 -4.93 -16.53
N ASP A 102 -3.53 -5.70 -17.55
CA ASP A 102 -3.46 -5.19 -18.91
C ASP A 102 -4.87 -4.87 -19.43
N ARG A 103 -5.04 -3.64 -19.92
CA ARG A 103 -6.17 -3.21 -20.72
C ARG A 103 -5.64 -2.42 -21.88
N TYR A 104 -5.91 -2.90 -23.09
CA TYR A 104 -5.51 -2.24 -24.33
C TYR A 104 -3.99 -1.92 -24.35
N GLU A 105 -3.16 -2.91 -24.01
CA GLU A 105 -1.69 -2.83 -23.99
C GLU A 105 -1.14 -1.86 -22.93
N THR A 106 -1.96 -1.47 -21.95
CA THR A 106 -1.58 -0.59 -20.85
C THR A 106 -1.89 -1.25 -19.52
N LEU A 107 -0.91 -1.28 -18.61
CA LEU A 107 -1.12 -1.75 -17.24
C LEU A 107 -1.93 -0.73 -16.45
N MET A 108 -3.19 -1.05 -16.23
CA MET A 108 -4.13 -0.22 -15.51
C MET A 108 -4.31 -0.73 -14.07
N PRO A 109 -4.36 0.16 -13.08
CA PRO A 109 -4.49 -0.23 -11.68
C PRO A 109 -5.91 -0.75 -11.41
N CYS A 110 -6.01 -1.90 -10.75
CA CYS A 110 -7.26 -2.46 -10.24
C CYS A 110 -7.43 -2.13 -8.76
N ARG A 111 -6.33 -2.12 -7.99
CA ARG A 111 -6.38 -1.93 -6.55
C ARG A 111 -5.07 -1.42 -5.98
N TYR A 112 -5.14 -0.46 -5.06
CA TYR A 112 -4.00 -0.01 -4.27
C TYR A 112 -4.01 -0.64 -2.87
N ALA A 113 -2.82 -0.85 -2.34
CA ALA A 113 -2.61 -1.21 -0.95
C ALA A 113 -1.37 -0.47 -0.44
N SER A 114 -1.51 0.22 0.68
CA SER A 114 -0.37 0.83 1.37
C SER A 114 -0.57 0.75 2.86
N ARG A 115 0.53 0.65 3.61
CA ARG A 115 0.51 0.83 5.06
C ARG A 115 1.84 1.41 5.55
N LYS A 116 1.78 2.01 6.73
CA LYS A 116 2.97 2.39 7.47
C LYS A 116 3.66 1.14 8.05
N LEU A 117 4.99 1.14 8.02
CA LEU A 117 5.79 0.13 8.70
C LEU A 117 5.67 0.33 10.22
N LEU A 118 5.61 -0.79 10.94
CA LEU A 118 5.71 -0.78 12.40
C LEU A 118 7.13 -0.36 12.82
N SER A 119 7.30 0.17 14.03
CA SER A 119 8.62 0.59 14.54
C SER A 119 9.68 -0.52 14.55
N ARG A 120 9.24 -1.78 14.59
CA ARG A 120 10.12 -2.94 14.45
C ARG A 120 10.49 -3.25 13.00
N GLU A 121 9.58 -2.99 12.07
CA GLU A 121 9.73 -3.26 10.63
C GLU A 121 10.56 -2.17 9.95
N SER A 122 10.49 -0.93 10.45
CA SER A 122 11.34 0.17 9.95
C SER A 122 12.84 -0.06 10.21
N ARG A 123 13.18 -0.96 11.15
CA ARG A 123 14.56 -1.35 11.48
C ARG A 123 15.06 -2.56 10.68
N TYR A 124 14.23 -3.09 9.79
CA TYR A 124 14.62 -4.22 8.94
C TYR A 124 15.64 -3.77 7.90
N SER A 125 16.51 -4.69 7.48
CA SER A 125 17.40 -4.42 6.35
C SER A 125 16.60 -4.23 5.06
N ALA A 126 17.19 -3.62 4.04
CA ALA A 126 16.54 -3.44 2.73
C ALA A 126 15.94 -4.75 2.19
N ILE A 127 16.73 -5.83 2.22
CA ILE A 127 16.31 -7.18 1.80
C ILE A 127 15.09 -7.68 2.59
N GLU A 128 15.07 -7.45 3.90
CA GLU A 128 13.95 -7.85 4.74
C GLU A 128 12.69 -7.01 4.49
N ARG A 129 12.84 -5.72 4.16
CA ARG A 129 11.71 -4.85 3.80
C ARG A 129 11.14 -5.21 2.44
N GLU A 130 11.98 -5.54 1.47
CA GLU A 130 11.53 -6.04 0.17
C GLU A 130 10.78 -7.36 0.33
N ALA A 131 11.32 -8.32 1.10
CA ALA A 131 10.61 -9.56 1.39
C ALA A 131 9.28 -9.32 2.14
N LEU A 132 9.24 -8.35 3.05
CA LEU A 132 8.01 -7.92 3.71
C LEU A 132 6.99 -7.34 2.71
N ALA A 133 7.45 -6.64 1.66
CA ALA A 133 6.60 -6.08 0.60
C ALA A 133 5.86 -7.18 -0.16
N LEU A 134 6.54 -8.28 -0.42
CA LEU A 134 5.95 -9.44 -1.09
C LEU A 134 4.92 -10.15 -0.23
N VAL A 135 5.25 -10.34 1.05
CA VAL A 135 4.30 -10.91 2.01
C VAL A 135 3.08 -10.00 2.14
N PHE A 136 3.30 -8.68 2.15
CA PHE A 136 2.23 -7.70 2.18
C PHE A 136 1.34 -7.80 0.93
N VAL A 137 1.93 -7.89 -0.27
CA VAL A 137 1.21 -8.13 -1.53
C VAL A 137 0.29 -9.34 -1.45
N VAL A 138 0.85 -10.51 -1.13
CA VAL A 138 0.06 -11.76 -1.17
C VAL A 138 -0.99 -11.78 -0.07
N THR A 139 -0.74 -11.11 1.06
CA THR A 139 -1.73 -10.97 2.13
C THR A 139 -2.87 -10.04 1.73
N GLN A 140 -2.57 -8.89 1.10
CA GLN A 140 -3.59 -7.91 0.72
C GLN A 140 -4.40 -8.34 -0.49
N PHE A 141 -3.76 -9.00 -1.45
CA PHE A 141 -4.37 -9.42 -2.70
C PHE A 141 -4.65 -10.93 -2.75
N HIS A 142 -4.62 -11.62 -1.60
CA HIS A 142 -4.86 -13.06 -1.48
C HIS A 142 -6.02 -13.53 -2.37
N ARG A 143 -7.20 -12.92 -2.21
CA ARG A 143 -8.41 -13.28 -2.97
C ARG A 143 -8.27 -13.19 -4.50
N TYR A 144 -7.35 -12.37 -5.01
CA TYR A 144 -7.10 -12.21 -6.44
C TYR A 144 -5.99 -13.14 -6.93
N LEU A 145 -5.02 -13.46 -6.06
CA LEU A 145 -3.79 -14.16 -6.43
C LEU A 145 -3.85 -15.67 -6.12
N THR A 146 -4.70 -16.12 -5.20
CA THR A 146 -4.85 -17.54 -4.89
C THR A 146 -5.35 -18.29 -6.13
N PHE A 147 -4.72 -19.45 -6.41
CA PHE A 147 -4.99 -20.30 -7.58
C PHE A 147 -4.73 -19.67 -8.95
N LYS A 148 -4.03 -18.53 -9.01
CA LYS A 148 -3.66 -17.88 -10.27
C LYS A 148 -2.16 -17.72 -10.40
N HIS A 149 -1.69 -17.79 -11.64
CA HIS A 149 -0.35 -17.34 -11.97
C HIS A 149 -0.37 -15.82 -12.14
N PHE A 150 0.51 -15.11 -11.43
CA PHE A 150 0.65 -13.66 -11.56
C PHE A 150 2.10 -13.24 -11.79
N ILE A 151 2.25 -12.00 -12.26
CA ILE A 151 3.54 -11.39 -12.57
C ILE A 151 3.88 -10.40 -11.49
N LEU A 152 4.94 -10.68 -10.74
CA LEU A 152 5.48 -9.78 -9.74
C LEU A 152 6.57 -8.93 -10.37
N GLN A 153 6.33 -7.64 -10.48
CA GLN A 153 7.25 -6.63 -10.99
C GLN A 153 7.93 -5.94 -9.81
N ALA A 154 9.24 -6.11 -9.70
CA ALA A 154 10.06 -5.52 -8.65
C ALA A 154 11.33 -4.89 -9.26
N ASP A 155 11.81 -3.83 -8.64
CA ASP A 155 13.03 -3.10 -9.00
C ASP A 155 14.31 -3.82 -8.54
N HIS A 156 14.21 -4.63 -7.49
CA HIS A 156 15.36 -5.31 -6.90
C HIS A 156 15.33 -6.83 -7.15
N LYS A 157 16.51 -7.47 -7.24
CA LYS A 157 16.70 -8.94 -7.39
C LYS A 157 16.66 -9.82 -6.09
N PRO A 158 16.14 -9.45 -4.90
CA PRO A 158 16.20 -10.29 -3.70
C PRO A 158 15.40 -11.60 -3.80
N LEU A 159 14.43 -11.66 -4.71
CA LEU A 159 13.60 -12.86 -4.92
C LEU A 159 14.38 -14.06 -5.43
N SER A 160 15.47 -13.82 -6.16
CA SER A 160 16.45 -14.86 -6.50
C SER A 160 16.93 -15.57 -5.23
N TYR A 161 17.15 -14.81 -4.15
CA TYR A 161 17.64 -15.29 -2.87
C TYR A 161 16.60 -16.09 -2.08
N LEU A 162 15.31 -15.74 -2.19
CA LEU A 162 14.22 -16.48 -1.53
C LEU A 162 13.94 -17.83 -2.20
N ARG A 163 14.16 -17.94 -3.52
CA ARG A 163 13.99 -19.19 -4.28
C ARG A 163 15.25 -20.08 -4.29
N ALA A 164 16.45 -19.50 -4.31
CA ALA A 164 17.70 -20.25 -4.51
C ALA A 164 18.27 -20.93 -3.24
N GLY A 165 17.73 -20.66 -2.05
CA GLY A 165 18.15 -21.37 -0.85
C GLY A 165 17.43 -20.90 0.41
N PHE A 166 17.24 -21.82 1.37
CA PHE A 166 16.63 -21.50 2.66
C PHE A 166 17.43 -20.39 3.36
N PRO A 167 16.88 -19.18 3.52
CA PRO A 167 17.61 -18.07 4.14
C PRO A 167 18.06 -18.46 5.54
N LYS A 168 19.29 -18.13 5.98
CA LYS A 168 19.73 -18.42 7.36
C LYS A 168 18.83 -17.74 8.41
N ASN A 169 18.16 -16.65 8.03
CA ASN A 169 17.24 -15.89 8.86
C ASN A 169 15.86 -16.59 8.97
N ALA A 170 15.46 -16.95 10.20
CA ALA A 170 14.19 -17.61 10.49
C ALA A 170 12.95 -16.79 10.07
N ARG A 171 13.05 -15.46 9.96
CA ARG A 171 11.96 -14.61 9.45
C ARG A 171 11.76 -14.81 7.95
N LEU A 172 12.83 -14.73 7.17
CA LEU A 172 12.80 -14.93 5.73
C LEU A 172 12.36 -16.36 5.36
N LYS A 173 12.73 -17.38 6.16
CA LYS A 173 12.22 -18.76 5.97
C LYS A 173 10.69 -18.82 6.10
N ARG A 174 10.11 -18.19 7.12
CA ARG A 174 8.65 -18.17 7.33
C ARG A 174 7.94 -17.46 6.18
N TRP A 175 8.51 -16.38 5.68
CA TRP A 175 7.96 -15.66 4.53
C TRP A 175 8.10 -16.43 3.24
N ALA A 176 9.22 -17.12 3.01
CA ALA A 176 9.38 -18.02 1.87
C ALA A 176 8.32 -19.12 1.88
N LEU A 177 8.04 -19.73 3.04
CA LEU A 177 6.99 -20.75 3.17
C LEU A 177 5.60 -20.19 2.85
N ALA A 178 5.28 -18.98 3.33
CA ALA A 178 4.00 -18.33 3.01
C ALA A 178 3.87 -18.01 1.51
N LEU A 179 4.97 -17.72 0.83
CA LEU A 179 4.99 -17.43 -0.60
C LEU A 179 4.90 -18.71 -1.47
N GLN A 180 5.17 -19.90 -0.92
CA GLN A 180 5.09 -21.17 -1.67
C GLN A 180 3.68 -21.56 -2.09
N GLU A 181 2.66 -21.05 -1.40
CA GLU A 181 1.24 -21.26 -1.78
C GLU A 181 0.90 -20.59 -3.13
N PHE A 182 1.69 -19.60 -3.54
CA PHE A 182 1.40 -18.76 -4.69
C PHE A 182 2.24 -19.13 -5.91
N SER A 183 1.59 -19.15 -7.08
CA SER A 183 2.26 -19.30 -8.36
C SER A 183 2.56 -17.92 -8.95
N PHE A 184 3.83 -17.56 -9.05
CA PHE A 184 4.21 -16.28 -9.66
C PHE A 184 5.56 -16.34 -10.36
N GLN A 185 5.71 -15.45 -11.33
CA GLN A 185 6.98 -15.13 -11.97
C GLN A 185 7.45 -13.75 -11.55
N VAL A 186 8.77 -13.59 -11.40
CA VAL A 186 9.38 -12.32 -11.02
C VAL A 186 9.98 -11.70 -12.25
N VAL A 187 9.52 -10.50 -12.58
CA VAL A 187 10.02 -9.70 -13.69
C VAL A 187 10.68 -8.46 -13.11
N HIS A 188 11.95 -8.26 -13.47
CA HIS A 188 12.63 -7.03 -13.13
C HIS A 188 12.12 -5.90 -14.03
N ILE A 189 11.66 -4.81 -13.43
CA ILE A 189 11.30 -3.59 -14.15
C ILE A 189 12.26 -2.45 -13.77
N PRO A 190 12.63 -1.57 -14.70
CA PRO A 190 13.37 -0.36 -14.36
C PRO A 190 12.59 0.47 -13.34
N GLU A 191 13.30 1.14 -12.45
CA GLU A 191 12.72 2.03 -11.44
C GLU A 191 11.86 3.14 -12.06
N SER A 192 12.24 3.63 -13.24
CA SER A 192 11.47 4.61 -14.03
C SER A 192 10.10 4.10 -14.49
N GLU A 193 9.92 2.78 -14.61
CA GLU A 193 8.63 2.17 -14.93
C GLU A 193 7.83 1.80 -13.70
N ASN A 194 8.46 1.74 -12.52
CA ASN A 194 7.83 1.45 -11.24
C ASN A 194 7.15 2.68 -10.61
N VAL A 195 6.76 3.68 -11.41
CA VAL A 195 6.17 4.95 -10.96
C VAL A 195 5.06 4.74 -9.93
N TYR A 196 4.20 3.72 -10.13
CA TYR A 196 3.13 3.44 -9.19
C TYR A 196 3.63 2.99 -7.82
N ALA A 197 4.54 2.03 -7.71
CA ALA A 197 4.99 1.59 -6.38
C ALA A 197 5.98 2.58 -5.76
N ASP A 198 6.78 3.25 -6.58
CA ASP A 198 7.73 4.28 -6.15
C ASP A 198 7.01 5.48 -5.51
N VAL A 199 5.95 5.97 -6.15
CA VAL A 199 5.07 7.01 -5.59
C VAL A 199 4.39 6.55 -4.28
N LEU A 200 4.09 5.25 -4.15
CA LEU A 200 3.47 4.68 -2.94
C LEU A 200 4.46 4.51 -1.77
N SER A 201 5.75 4.35 -2.04
CA SER A 201 6.76 4.12 -1.00
C SER A 201 7.50 5.41 -0.61
N ARG A 202 7.83 6.28 -1.57
CA ARG A 202 8.80 7.39 -1.41
C ARG A 202 8.21 8.70 -0.90
N LEU A 203 6.92 8.95 -1.13
CA LEU A 203 6.27 10.18 -0.69
C LEU A 203 6.02 10.15 0.83
N CYS A 204 6.94 10.74 1.57
CA CYS A 204 6.96 10.97 3.02
C CYS A 204 6.53 12.41 3.39
#